data_AF-A0A961LVW8-F1
#
_entry.id   AF-A0A961LVW8-F1
#
_cell.length_a   1.000
_cell.length_b   1.000
_cell.length_c   1.000
_cell.angle_alpha   90.00
_cell.angle_beta   90.00
_cell.angle_gamma   90.00
#
_symmetry.space_group_name_H-M   'P 1'
#
loop_
_entity.id
_entity.type
_entity.pdbx_description
1 polymer ?
#
loop_
_entity_poly.entity_id
_entity_poly.type
_entity_poly.pdbx_seq_one_letter_code
_entity_poly.pdbx_strand_id
1 'polypeptide(L)'
;MRPISPLALAAAIALPAAAAAVTPAEVLTTYSDIAEAAFGDAYATARSLQDAVDSFLAAPSAEGLAAARAAWRAARVPYMQTEVFRFGNTVVDDWEGQVNAWPLD
;
A
#
# COMPACT_ATOMS: atom_id res chain seq x y z
N MET A 1 69.52 26.45 17.82
CA MET A 1 69.22 25.01 17.64
C MET A 1 67.79 24.79 18.14
N ARG A 2 66.89 24.25 17.28
CA ARG A 2 65.48 23.95 17.60
C ARG A 2 65.40 22.61 18.36
N PRO A 3 64.30 22.36 19.08
CA PRO A 3 63.47 21.25 18.61
C PRO A 3 62.02 21.67 18.36
N ILE A 4 61.48 21.03 17.33
CA ILE A 4 60.13 21.14 16.79
C ILE A 4 59.24 20.26 17.71
N SER A 5 58.13 20.78 18.24
CA SER A 5 57.11 19.95 18.90
C SER A 5 55.92 19.77 17.96
N PRO A 6 55.46 18.53 17.73
CA PRO A 6 54.52 18.22 16.67
C PRO A 6 53.10 18.63 17.08
N LEU A 7 52.46 19.32 16.16
CA LEU A 7 51.03 19.51 16.07
C LEU A 7 50.35 18.12 16.06
N ALA A 8 49.71 17.72 17.16
CA ALA A 8 48.88 16.53 17.19
C ALA A 8 47.55 16.83 16.50
N LEU A 9 47.53 16.71 15.17
CA LEU A 9 46.31 16.70 14.38
C LEU A 9 45.62 15.35 14.62
N ALA A 10 44.72 15.29 15.59
CA ALA A 10 43.82 14.16 15.77
C ALA A 10 42.84 14.14 14.59
N ALA A 11 43.15 13.35 13.56
CA ALA A 11 42.20 13.00 12.53
C ALA A 11 41.12 12.12 13.17
N ALA A 12 39.99 12.72 13.54
CA ALA A 12 38.77 11.99 13.81
C ALA A 12 38.31 11.38 12.47
N ILE A 13 38.74 10.15 12.19
CA ILE A 13 38.12 9.33 11.16
C ILE A 13 36.70 9.11 11.66
N ALA A 14 35.73 9.85 11.11
CA ALA A 14 34.33 9.52 11.24
C ALA A 14 34.15 8.16 10.57
N LEU A 15 34.21 7.09 11.37
CA LEU A 15 33.73 5.79 10.95
C LEU A 15 32.28 6.00 10.51
N PRO A 16 31.88 5.57 9.30
CA PRO A 16 30.47 5.56 8.96
C PRO A 16 29.77 4.74 10.06
N ALA A 17 28.78 5.33 10.71
CA ALA A 17 27.95 4.59 11.64
C ALA A 17 27.42 3.37 10.87
N ALA A 18 27.78 2.17 11.31
CA ALA A 18 27.23 0.96 10.73
C ALA A 18 25.70 1.05 10.92
N ALA A 19 24.95 1.11 9.81
CA ALA A 19 23.50 1.04 9.88
C ALA A 19 23.14 -0.25 10.61
N ALA A 20 22.27 -0.16 11.62
CA ALA A 20 21.76 -1.34 12.30
C ALA A 20 21.13 -2.28 11.26
N ALA A 21 21.35 -3.58 11.42
CA ALA A 21 20.72 -4.56 10.54
C ALA A 21 19.19 -4.52 10.76
N VAL A 22 18.43 -4.48 9.66
CA VAL A 22 16.97 -4.57 9.71
C VAL A 22 16.56 -5.89 10.34
N THR A 23 15.70 -5.82 11.35
CA THR A 23 15.19 -6.99 12.06
C THR A 23 13.92 -7.53 11.39
N PRO A 24 13.61 -8.83 11.55
CA PRO A 24 12.35 -9.40 11.07
C PRO A 24 11.11 -8.67 11.61
N ALA A 25 11.16 -8.15 12.84
CA ALA A 25 10.06 -7.40 13.43
C ALA A 25 9.79 -6.07 12.69
N GLU A 26 10.84 -5.32 12.33
CA GLU A 26 10.71 -4.07 11.56
C GLU A 26 10.16 -4.32 10.15
N VAL A 27 10.52 -5.45 9.54
CA VAL A 27 9.95 -5.88 8.25
C VAL A 27 8.46 -6.15 8.39
N LEU A 28 8.04 -6.87 9.44
CA LEU A 28 6.63 -7.20 9.68
C LEU A 28 5.79 -5.95 9.99
N THR A 29 6.33 -4.98 10.73
CA THR A 29 5.66 -3.69 10.95
C THR A 29 5.44 -2.98 9.62
N THR A 30 6.50 -2.81 8.82
CA THR A 30 6.39 -2.14 7.51
C THR A 30 5.42 -2.86 6.58
N TYR A 31 5.46 -4.19 6.56
CA TYR A 31 4.52 -5.01 5.78
C TYR A 31 3.07 -4.77 6.20
N SER A 32 2.80 -4.71 7.50
CA SER A 32 1.46 -4.46 8.05
C SER A 32 0.98 -3.05 7.73
N ASP A 33 1.84 -2.04 7.84
CA ASP A 33 1.53 -0.65 7.51
C ASP A 33 1.17 -0.50 6.01
N ILE A 34 1.89 -1.19 5.12
CA ILE A 34 1.59 -1.20 3.68
C ILE A 34 0.25 -1.90 3.43
N ALA A 35 -0.01 -3.04 4.09
CA ALA A 35 -1.25 -3.76 3.93
C ALA A 35 -2.46 -2.91 4.38
N GLU A 36 -2.37 -2.26 5.54
CA GLU A 36 -3.40 -1.34 6.04
C GLU A 36 -3.68 -0.21 5.05
N ALA A 37 -2.62 0.45 4.55
CA ALA A 37 -2.78 1.52 3.56
C ALA A 37 -3.44 1.02 2.27
N ALA A 38 -3.01 -0.12 1.74
CA ALA A 38 -3.55 -0.70 0.51
C ALA A 38 -5.04 -1.08 0.66
N PHE A 39 -5.42 -1.71 1.77
CA PHE A 39 -6.82 -2.02 2.05
C PHE A 39 -7.65 -0.76 2.32
N GLY A 40 -7.07 0.27 2.94
CA GLY A 40 -7.70 1.58 3.13
C GLY A 40 -8.07 2.25 1.80
N ASP A 41 -7.13 2.27 0.84
CA ASP A 41 -7.36 2.82 -0.50
C ASP A 41 -8.41 2.01 -1.28
N ALA A 42 -8.36 0.67 -1.18
CA ALA A 42 -9.35 -0.20 -1.80
C ALA A 42 -10.75 0.03 -1.22
N TYR A 43 -10.86 0.20 0.10
CA TYR A 43 -12.13 0.51 0.77
C TYR A 43 -12.70 1.87 0.35
N ALA A 44 -11.86 2.92 0.37
CA ALA A 44 -12.29 4.27 0.01
C ALA A 44 -12.83 4.35 -1.43
N THR A 45 -12.15 3.69 -2.37
CA THR A 45 -12.57 3.65 -3.77
C THR A 45 -13.78 2.75 -4.00
N ALA A 46 -13.93 1.65 -3.25
CA ALA A 46 -15.13 0.83 -3.27
C ALA A 46 -16.37 1.60 -2.78
N ARG A 47 -16.24 2.44 -1.75
CA ARG A 47 -17.31 3.36 -1.31
C ARG A 47 -17.70 4.35 -2.40
N SER A 48 -16.72 4.93 -3.08
CA SER A 48 -16.96 5.84 -4.22
C SER A 48 -17.66 5.13 -5.39
N LEU A 49 -17.32 3.87 -5.66
CA LEU A 49 -18.02 3.04 -6.63
C LEU A 49 -19.47 2.80 -6.22
N GLN A 50 -19.73 2.44 -4.97
CA GLN A 50 -21.09 2.25 -4.45
C GLN A 50 -21.94 3.52 -4.67
N ASP A 51 -21.43 4.68 -4.28
CA ASP A 51 -22.14 5.96 -4.43
C ASP A 51 -22.44 6.27 -5.92
N ALA A 52 -21.51 5.97 -6.83
CA ALA A 52 -21.71 6.17 -8.27
C ALA A 52 -22.76 5.22 -8.85
N VAL A 53 -22.79 3.96 -8.40
CA VAL A 53 -23.81 2.97 -8.78
C VAL A 53 -25.18 3.40 -8.25
N ASP A 54 -25.26 3.77 -6.98
CA ASP A 54 -26.52 4.20 -6.34
C ASP A 54 -27.11 5.43 -7.04
N SER A 55 -26.25 6.40 -7.39
CA SER A 55 -26.65 7.58 -8.17
C SER A 55 -27.19 7.21 -9.56
N PHE A 56 -26.52 6.31 -10.27
CA PHE A 56 -26.98 5.82 -11.57
C PHE A 56 -28.32 5.06 -11.46
N LEU A 57 -28.50 4.24 -10.43
CA LEU A 57 -29.74 3.50 -10.20
C LEU A 57 -30.91 4.43 -9.85
N ALA A 58 -30.66 5.51 -9.11
CA ALA A 58 -31.67 6.49 -8.75
C ALA A 58 -32.13 7.34 -9.94
N ALA A 59 -31.22 7.68 -10.86
CA ALA A 59 -31.51 8.48 -12.06
C ALA A 59 -30.74 7.96 -13.29
N PRO A 60 -31.23 6.91 -13.96
CA PRO A 60 -30.52 6.28 -15.05
C PRO A 60 -30.27 7.22 -16.24
N SER A 61 -29.01 7.33 -16.66
CA SER A 61 -28.57 8.12 -17.81
C SER A 61 -27.29 7.54 -18.43
N ALA A 62 -26.97 7.96 -19.66
CA ALA A 62 -25.73 7.54 -20.33
C ALA A 62 -24.49 8.07 -19.56
N GLU A 63 -24.57 9.30 -19.08
CA GLU A 63 -23.53 9.96 -18.28
C GLU A 63 -23.35 9.25 -16.93
N GLY A 64 -24.45 8.88 -16.25
CA GLY A 64 -24.42 8.13 -15.00
C GLY A 64 -23.79 6.75 -15.16
N LEU A 65 -24.13 6.02 -16.23
CA LEU A 65 -23.50 4.74 -16.54
C LEU A 65 -22.00 4.88 -16.83
N ALA A 66 -21.60 5.95 -17.55
CA ALA A 66 -20.20 6.24 -17.81
C ALA A 66 -19.43 6.54 -16.52
N ALA A 67 -20.04 7.29 -15.58
CA ALA A 67 -19.48 7.57 -14.27
C ALA A 67 -19.30 6.30 -13.43
N ALA A 68 -20.32 5.43 -13.35
CA ALA A 68 -20.22 4.17 -12.62
C ALA A 68 -19.11 3.25 -13.19
N ARG A 69 -18.99 3.16 -14.52
CA ARG A 69 -17.89 2.41 -15.17
C ARG A 69 -16.51 3.00 -14.88
N ALA A 70 -16.39 4.32 -14.82
CA ALA A 70 -15.14 4.99 -14.46
C ALA A 70 -14.77 4.71 -13.00
N ALA A 71 -15.75 4.81 -12.08
CA ALA A 71 -15.57 4.49 -10.67
C ALA A 71 -15.16 3.02 -10.47
N TRP A 72 -15.72 2.09 -11.25
CA TRP A 72 -15.35 0.67 -11.18
C TRP A 72 -13.88 0.46 -11.55
N ARG A 73 -13.42 1.08 -12.64
CA ARG A 73 -12.00 1.03 -13.03
C ARG A 73 -11.09 1.64 -11.97
N ALA A 74 -11.50 2.76 -11.37
CA ALA A 74 -10.75 3.40 -10.30
C ALA A 74 -10.66 2.53 -9.04
N ALA A 75 -11.76 1.89 -8.63
CA ALA A 75 -11.78 0.98 -7.48
C ALA A 75 -10.99 -0.31 -7.73
N ARG A 76 -10.91 -0.75 -8.99
CA ARG A 76 -10.16 -1.95 -9.34
C ARG A 76 -8.66 -1.81 -9.09
N VAL A 77 -8.08 -0.63 -9.35
CA VAL A 77 -6.62 -0.42 -9.23
C VAL A 77 -6.08 -0.71 -7.81
N PRO A 78 -6.59 -0.09 -6.73
CA PRO A 78 -6.11 -0.38 -5.38
C PRO A 78 -6.51 -1.78 -4.91
N TYR A 79 -7.69 -2.30 -5.29
CA TYR A 79 -8.07 -3.69 -4.96
C TYR A 79 -7.04 -4.71 -5.46
N MET A 80 -6.60 -4.60 -6.72
CA MET A 80 -5.62 -5.54 -7.30
C MET A 80 -4.27 -5.52 -6.55
N GLN A 81 -3.90 -4.39 -5.96
CA GLN A 81 -2.67 -4.28 -5.17
C GLN A 81 -2.79 -5.04 -3.84
N THR A 82 -4.01 -5.29 -3.35
CA THR A 82 -4.23 -6.03 -2.10
C THR A 82 -4.04 -7.54 -2.27
N GLU A 83 -4.03 -8.07 -3.50
CA GLU A 83 -3.97 -9.52 -3.74
C GLU A 83 -2.70 -10.18 -3.19
N VAL A 84 -1.60 -9.43 -3.06
CA VAL A 84 -0.35 -9.93 -2.46
C VAL A 84 -0.50 -10.26 -0.97
N PHE A 85 -1.50 -9.69 -0.28
CA PHE A 85 -1.76 -9.90 1.14
C PHE A 85 -2.74 -11.05 1.43
N ARG A 86 -3.24 -11.74 0.38
CA ARG A 86 -4.13 -12.91 0.54
C ARG A 86 -3.44 -14.07 1.23
N PHE A 87 -2.16 -14.27 0.93
CA PHE A 87 -1.42 -15.43 1.42
C PHE A 87 -0.99 -15.21 2.88
N GLY A 88 -1.43 -16.10 3.76
CA GLY A 88 -1.15 -16.03 5.20
C GLY A 88 -2.20 -15.26 6.01
N ASN A 89 -3.26 -14.74 5.39
CA ASN A 89 -4.41 -14.15 6.06
C ASN A 89 -5.71 -14.85 5.61
N THR A 90 -6.11 -15.89 6.34
CA THR A 90 -7.27 -16.73 5.98
C THR A 90 -8.56 -15.92 5.84
N VAL A 91 -8.72 -14.85 6.61
CA VAL A 91 -9.90 -13.98 6.54
C VAL A 91 -10.00 -13.29 5.18
N VAL A 92 -8.88 -12.86 4.61
CA VAL A 92 -8.86 -12.21 3.29
C VAL A 92 -9.13 -13.24 2.19
N ASP A 93 -8.56 -14.43 2.31
CA ASP A 93 -8.73 -15.48 1.29
C ASP A 93 -10.17 -16.02 1.25
N ASP A 94 -10.80 -16.23 2.41
CA ASP A 94 -12.20 -16.66 2.53
C ASP A 94 -13.19 -15.69 1.84
N TRP A 95 -12.81 -14.41 1.72
CA TRP A 95 -13.65 -13.37 1.12
C TRP A 95 -13.45 -13.22 -0.38
N GLU A 96 -12.35 -13.73 -0.95
CA GLU A 96 -11.96 -13.37 -2.31
C GLU A 96 -12.97 -13.85 -3.36
N GLY A 97 -13.55 -15.03 -3.19
CA GLY A 97 -14.60 -15.54 -4.08
C GLY A 97 -15.87 -14.68 -4.09
N GLN A 98 -16.12 -13.86 -3.07
CA GLN A 98 -17.28 -12.97 -3.03
C GLN A 98 -17.01 -11.63 -3.72
N VAL A 99 -15.73 -11.23 -3.82
CA VAL A 99 -15.33 -9.91 -4.32
C VAL A 99 -14.80 -9.97 -5.75
N ASN A 100 -14.19 -11.09 -6.13
CA ASN A 100 -13.38 -11.19 -7.34
C ASN A 100 -13.50 -12.55 -8.06
N ALA A 101 -14.62 -13.25 -7.88
CA ALA A 101 -14.84 -14.50 -8.59
C ALA A 101 -14.70 -14.35 -10.11
N TRP A 102 -13.95 -15.29 -10.68
CA TRP A 102 -13.87 -15.52 -12.12
C TRP A 102 -13.62 -17.02 -12.38
N PRO A 103 -14.31 -17.67 -13.34
CA PRO A 103 -15.36 -17.11 -14.20
C PRO A 103 -16.66 -16.82 -13.44
N LEU A 104 -17.56 -16.09 -14.10
CA LEU A 104 -18.94 -15.94 -13.67
C LEU A 104 -19.78 -17.11 -14.20
N ASP A 105 -20.84 -17.48 -13.47
CA ASP A 105 -21.79 -18.53 -13.83
C ASP A 105 -22.78 -18.13 -14.94
#